data_AF-A0A6I8ME28-F1
#
_entry.id   AF-A0A6I8ME28-F1
#
_cell.length_a   1.000
_cell.length_b   1.000
_cell.length_c   1.000
_cell.angle_alpha   90.00
_cell.angle_beta   90.00
_cell.angle_gamma   90.00
#
_symmetry.space_group_name_H-M   'P 1'
#
loop_
_entity.id
_entity.type
_entity.pdbx_description
1 polymer ?
#
loop_
_entity_poly.entity_id
_entity_poly.type
_entity_poly.pdbx_seq_one_letter_code
_entity_poly.pdbx_strand_id
1 'polypeptide(L)'
;MKKILLSLALVFTTLISFSHNPDIILKDNKDGTMNISVKFPNDPGDAIGSEISIILDKPYNGSGKTIGGSLVLFQRNLGETEEMTIYKPKTKKFHIHVFVMPGHEYDVTDIYPLSKAEKEKWNDMINNDSTLTQDEKDYLLGNKVD
;
A
#
# COMPACT_ATOMS: atom_id res chain seq x y z
N MET A 1 -45.43 -9.05 -19.16
CA MET A 1 -44.96 -9.09 -17.76
C MET A 1 -43.52 -9.58 -17.61
N LYS A 2 -43.14 -10.78 -18.10
CA LYS A 2 -41.74 -11.28 -17.99
C LYS A 2 -40.67 -10.32 -18.55
N LYS A 3 -40.94 -9.68 -19.69
CA LYS A 3 -40.03 -8.71 -20.32
C LYS A 3 -39.84 -7.41 -19.53
N ILE A 4 -40.85 -7.01 -18.76
CA ILE A 4 -40.83 -5.81 -17.89
C ILE A 4 -40.04 -6.11 -16.61
N LEU A 5 -40.23 -7.29 -16.02
CA LEU A 5 -39.41 -7.73 -14.88
C LEU A 5 -37.93 -7.88 -15.24
N LEU A 6 -37.62 -8.40 -16.44
CA LEU A 6 -36.22 -8.49 -16.89
C LEU A 6 -35.57 -7.12 -17.06
N SER A 7 -36.32 -6.13 -17.57
CA SER A 7 -35.81 -4.77 -17.77
C SER A 7 -35.66 -4.03 -16.44
N LEU A 8 -36.59 -4.20 -15.49
CA LEU A 8 -36.43 -3.69 -14.13
C LEU A 8 -35.26 -4.34 -13.40
N ALA A 9 -35.09 -5.66 -13.49
CA ALA A 9 -33.95 -6.36 -12.90
C ALA A 9 -32.61 -5.85 -13.46
N LEU A 10 -32.52 -5.62 -14.78
CA LEU A 10 -31.31 -5.11 -15.42
C LEU A 10 -30.97 -3.68 -14.99
N VAL A 11 -31.98 -2.81 -14.84
CA VAL A 11 -31.81 -1.42 -14.37
C VAL A 11 -31.45 -1.39 -12.88
N PHE A 12 -32.04 -2.26 -12.06
CA PHE A 12 -31.71 -2.35 -10.63
C PHE A 12 -30.32 -2.94 -10.38
N THR A 13 -29.85 -3.90 -11.19
CA THR A 13 -28.47 -4.41 -11.04
C THR A 13 -27.41 -3.35 -11.27
N THR A 14 -27.66 -2.35 -12.12
CA THR A 14 -26.72 -1.23 -12.33
C THR A 14 -26.68 -0.22 -11.18
N LEU A 15 -27.70 -0.23 -10.31
CA LEU A 15 -27.76 0.66 -9.14
C LEU A 15 -27.11 0.06 -7.88
N ILE A 16 -26.81 -1.23 -7.87
CA ILE A 16 -26.21 -1.94 -6.72
C ILE A 16 -24.67 -1.94 -6.83
N SER A 17 -24.12 -1.62 -8.00
CA SER A 17 -22.68 -1.59 -8.25
C SER A 17 -22.07 -0.19 -8.08
N PHE A 18 -22.47 0.56 -7.05
CA PHE A 18 -21.64 1.67 -6.59
C PHE A 18 -20.47 1.08 -5.81
N SER A 19 -19.39 0.79 -6.53
CA SER A 19 -18.07 0.63 -5.92
C SER A 19 -17.76 1.95 -5.22
N HIS A 20 -17.90 1.96 -3.89
CA HIS A 20 -17.38 3.04 -3.09
C HIS A 20 -15.86 2.87 -3.06
N ASN A 21 -15.11 3.90 -3.42
CA ASN A 21 -13.66 3.86 -3.23
C ASN A 21 -13.37 3.81 -1.72
N PRO A 22 -12.36 3.03 -1.29
CA PRO A 22 -11.89 3.12 0.08
C PRO A 22 -11.24 4.49 0.31
N ASP A 23 -11.41 5.02 1.51
CA ASP A 23 -10.59 6.11 2.02
C ASP A 23 -9.21 5.57 2.34
N ILE A 24 -8.20 6.06 1.61
CA ILE A 24 -6.79 5.77 1.86
C ILE A 24 -6.17 7.00 2.51
N ILE A 25 -5.81 6.89 3.78
CA ILE A 25 -5.24 7.98 4.56
C ILE A 25 -3.81 7.62 4.93
N LEU A 26 -2.88 8.48 4.54
CA LEU A 26 -1.47 8.37 4.91
C LEU A 26 -1.09 9.48 5.90
N LYS A 27 -0.48 9.11 7.02
CA LYS A 27 0.01 10.03 8.03
C LYS A 27 1.49 9.81 8.28
N ASP A 28 2.28 10.83 8.01
CA ASP A 28 3.71 10.86 8.32
C ASP A 28 3.94 11.04 9.83
N ASN A 29 4.67 10.12 10.45
CA ASN A 29 5.01 10.16 11.88
C ASN A 29 6.25 11.01 12.18
N LYS A 30 6.98 11.46 11.14
CA LYS A 30 8.20 12.28 11.21
C LYS A 30 9.36 11.63 11.98
N ASP A 31 9.34 10.30 12.07
CA ASP A 31 10.40 9.45 12.64
C ASP A 31 10.91 8.42 11.62
N GLY A 32 10.56 8.62 10.34
CA GLY A 32 10.83 7.74 9.22
C GLY A 32 9.78 6.63 9.05
N THR A 33 8.77 6.54 9.90
CA THR A 33 7.60 5.69 9.68
C THR A 33 6.40 6.50 9.18
N MET A 34 5.41 5.80 8.64
CA MET A 34 4.11 6.36 8.27
C MET A 34 3.02 5.39 8.71
N ASN A 35 1.87 5.92 9.10
CA ASN A 35 0.66 5.13 9.28
C ASN A 35 -0.18 5.22 8.01
N ILE A 36 -0.61 4.07 7.50
CA ILE A 36 -1.58 3.96 6.42
C ILE A 36 -2.86 3.35 6.97
N SER A 37 -3.99 3.97 6.66
CA SER A 37 -5.35 3.48 6.92
C SER A 37 -6.05 3.30 5.59
N VAL A 38 -6.72 2.16 5.39
CA VAL A 38 -7.56 1.91 4.22
C VAL A 38 -8.91 1.47 4.73
N LYS A 39 -9.98 2.23 4.49
CA LYS A 39 -11.32 1.93 5.04
C LYS A 39 -12.42 2.25 4.05
N PHE A 40 -13.45 1.41 3.96
CA PHE A 40 -14.66 1.79 3.25
C PHE A 40 -15.57 2.58 4.20
N PRO A 41 -16.00 3.81 3.85
CA PRO A 41 -16.78 4.66 4.75
C PRO A 41 -18.08 4.02 5.27
N ASN A 42 -18.67 3.11 4.49
CA ASN A 42 -19.94 2.46 4.81
C ASN A 42 -19.80 0.97 5.16
N ASP A 43 -18.62 0.39 4.98
CA ASP A 43 -18.40 -1.06 5.04
C ASP A 43 -17.13 -1.36 5.86
N PRO A 44 -17.16 -1.18 7.20
CA PRO A 44 -16.01 -1.40 8.05
C PRO A 44 -15.60 -2.87 8.06
N GLY A 45 -14.30 -3.15 7.89
CA GLY A 45 -13.75 -4.50 7.82
C GLY A 45 -13.50 -4.99 6.39
N ASP A 46 -14.08 -4.36 5.37
CA ASP A 46 -13.93 -4.77 3.97
C ASP A 46 -12.52 -4.50 3.41
N ALA A 47 -11.69 -3.72 4.11
CA ALA A 47 -10.30 -3.52 3.75
C ALA A 47 -9.32 -4.45 4.53
N ILE A 48 -9.81 -5.30 5.44
CA ILE A 48 -8.97 -6.27 6.14
C ILE A 48 -8.32 -7.20 5.11
N GLY A 49 -7.01 -7.41 5.25
CA GLY A 49 -6.23 -8.25 4.33
C GLY A 49 -5.77 -7.54 3.06
N SER A 50 -6.12 -6.27 2.85
CA SER A 50 -5.58 -5.47 1.73
C SER A 50 -4.06 -5.52 1.70
N GLU A 51 -3.49 -5.72 0.52
CA GLU A 51 -2.04 -5.76 0.32
C GLU A 51 -1.49 -4.35 0.14
N ILE A 52 -0.61 -3.95 1.04
CA ILE A 52 0.12 -2.68 1.01
C ILE A 52 1.54 -2.97 0.56
N SER A 53 1.92 -2.38 -0.57
CA SER A 53 3.24 -2.52 -1.17
C SER A 53 3.95 -1.17 -1.27
N ILE A 54 5.21 -1.10 -0.85
CA ILE A 54 6.07 0.05 -1.14
C ILE A 54 6.82 -0.26 -2.43
N ILE A 55 6.62 0.57 -3.45
CA ILE A 55 7.18 0.37 -4.77
C ILE A 55 8.22 1.45 -5.07
N LEU A 56 9.36 1.03 -5.59
CA LEU A 56 10.40 1.91 -6.09
C LEU A 56 9.90 2.65 -7.34
N ASP A 57 9.89 3.98 -7.31
CA ASP A 57 9.41 4.81 -8.43
C ASP A 57 10.48 4.97 -9.52
N LYS A 58 10.80 3.85 -10.16
CA LYS A 58 11.58 3.73 -11.40
C LYS A 58 11.40 2.32 -12.00
N PRO A 59 11.54 2.18 -13.33
CA PRO A 59 11.61 0.87 -13.97
C PRO A 59 12.70 -0.01 -13.36
N TYR A 60 12.40 -1.30 -13.23
CA TYR A 60 13.32 -2.28 -12.68
C TYR A 60 13.36 -3.55 -13.56
N ASN A 61 14.57 -3.96 -13.94
CA ASN A 61 14.82 -5.06 -14.87
C ASN A 61 15.52 -6.27 -14.21
N GLY A 62 15.67 -6.27 -12.88
CA GLY A 62 16.28 -7.37 -12.14
C GLY A 62 15.27 -8.50 -11.86
N SER A 63 15.69 -9.47 -11.05
CA SER A 63 14.88 -10.67 -10.72
C SER A 63 13.93 -10.49 -9.54
N GLY A 64 13.95 -9.33 -8.87
CA GLY A 64 13.06 -9.03 -7.75
C GLY A 64 11.58 -8.98 -8.13
N LYS A 65 10.69 -9.07 -7.12
CA LYS A 65 9.24 -8.95 -7.32
C LYS A 65 8.90 -7.57 -7.86
N THR A 66 8.07 -7.51 -8.90
CA THR A 66 7.62 -6.25 -9.50
C THR A 66 6.11 -6.11 -9.55
N ILE A 67 5.63 -4.88 -9.40
CA ILE A 67 4.26 -4.46 -9.72
C ILE A 67 4.39 -3.32 -10.73
N GLY A 68 3.65 -3.41 -11.85
CA GLY A 68 3.75 -2.40 -12.93
C GLY A 68 5.15 -2.21 -13.51
N GLY A 69 6.03 -3.22 -13.45
CA GLY A 69 7.43 -3.14 -13.89
C GLY A 69 8.39 -2.40 -12.94
N SER A 70 7.91 -2.07 -11.73
CA SER A 70 8.69 -1.41 -10.68
C SER A 70 8.92 -2.35 -9.50
N LEU A 71 10.09 -2.25 -8.85
CA LEU A 71 10.50 -3.15 -7.77
C LEU A 71 9.65 -2.94 -6.50
N VAL A 72 9.13 -4.03 -5.94
CA VAL A 72 8.50 -4.05 -4.62
C VAL A 72 9.60 -4.10 -3.55
N LEU A 73 9.67 -3.06 -2.73
CA LEU A 73 10.64 -2.90 -1.63
C LEU A 73 10.14 -3.50 -0.32
N PHE A 74 8.83 -3.49 -0.10
CA PHE A 74 8.18 -3.99 1.09
C PHE A 74 6.75 -4.35 0.76
N GLN A 75 6.22 -5.40 1.39
CA GLN A 75 4.83 -5.81 1.19
C GLN A 75 4.26 -6.52 2.41
N ARG A 76 3.07 -6.10 2.82
CA ARG A 76 2.31 -6.69 3.93
C ARG A 76 0.81 -6.54 3.72
N ASN A 77 0.04 -7.39 4.40
CA ASN A 77 -1.40 -7.29 4.42
C ASN A 77 -1.85 -6.47 5.63
N LEU A 78 -2.90 -5.67 5.49
CA LEU A 78 -3.56 -5.01 6.60
C LEU A 78 -4.13 -6.04 7.58
N GLY A 79 -3.92 -5.78 8.87
CA GLY A 79 -4.54 -6.55 9.94
C GLY A 79 -5.98 -6.13 10.20
N GLU A 80 -6.54 -6.64 11.29
CA GLU A 80 -7.94 -6.42 11.70
C GLU A 80 -8.28 -4.94 11.98
N THR A 81 -7.27 -4.11 12.23
CA THR A 81 -7.45 -2.67 12.48
C THR A 81 -7.58 -1.84 11.20
N GLU A 82 -7.43 -2.45 10.02
CA GLU A 82 -7.44 -1.76 8.72
C GLU A 82 -6.40 -0.63 8.61
N GLU A 83 -5.38 -0.71 9.46
CA GLU A 83 -4.33 0.27 9.65
C GLU A 83 -3.02 -0.46 9.90
N MET A 84 -1.91 0.10 9.39
CA MET A 84 -0.59 -0.39 9.72
C MET A 84 0.45 0.73 9.72
N THR A 85 1.50 0.53 10.51
CA THR A 85 2.73 1.34 10.42
C THR A 85 3.67 0.71 9.40
N ILE A 86 4.19 1.54 8.48
CA ILE A 86 5.17 1.15 7.47
C ILE A 86 6.42 2.01 7.58
N TYR A 87 7.55 1.44 7.21
CA TYR A 87 8.85 2.10 7.18
C TYR A 87 9.06 2.80 5.83
N LYS A 88 9.52 4.06 5.84
CA LYS A 88 9.93 4.75 4.61
C LYS A 88 11.23 4.14 4.09
N PRO A 89 11.31 3.66 2.84
CA PRO A 89 12.56 3.12 2.30
C PRO A 89 13.62 4.22 2.15
N LYS A 90 14.90 3.85 2.22
CA LYS A 90 16.05 4.74 1.96
C LYS A 90 16.26 5.01 0.47
N THR A 91 15.20 5.38 -0.23
CA THR A 91 15.21 5.84 -1.62
C THR A 91 14.66 7.27 -1.71
N LYS A 92 15.01 7.97 -2.79
CA LYS A 92 14.54 9.34 -3.05
C LYS A 92 13.12 9.38 -3.61
N LYS A 93 12.69 8.31 -4.29
CA LYS A 93 11.38 8.23 -4.95
C LYS A 93 10.81 6.82 -4.77
N PHE A 94 9.58 6.77 -4.30
CA PHE A 94 8.77 5.58 -4.13
C PHE A 94 7.30 5.99 -4.07
N HIS A 95 6.40 5.05 -4.29
CA HIS A 95 4.97 5.21 -4.05
C HIS A 95 4.45 4.02 -3.23
N ILE A 96 3.27 4.16 -2.64
CA ILE A 96 2.59 3.03 -2.00
C ILE A 96 1.50 2.55 -2.95
N HIS A 97 1.52 1.27 -3.21
CA HIS A 97 0.50 0.57 -3.96
C HIS A 97 -0.41 -0.18 -2.99
N VAL A 98 -1.71 0.02 -3.14
CA VAL A 98 -2.75 -0.54 -2.28
C VAL A 98 -3.66 -1.40 -3.14
N PHE A 99 -3.60 -2.72 -2.94
CA PHE A 99 -4.51 -3.67 -3.54
C PHE A 99 -5.52 -4.13 -2.49
N VAL A 100 -6.79 -3.78 -2.67
CA VAL A 100 -7.86 -4.19 -1.77
C VAL A 100 -8.55 -5.43 -2.31
N MET A 101 -9.04 -5.36 -3.55
CA MET A 101 -9.71 -6.44 -4.26
C MET A 101 -9.73 -6.12 -5.76
N PRO A 102 -10.08 -7.07 -6.65
CA PRO A 102 -10.19 -6.80 -8.08
C PRO A 102 -11.05 -5.55 -8.38
N GLY A 103 -10.49 -4.61 -9.14
CA GLY A 103 -11.12 -3.32 -9.44
C GLY A 103 -10.90 -2.22 -8.40
N HIS A 104 -10.23 -2.50 -7.27
CA HIS A 104 -9.90 -1.56 -6.20
C HIS A 104 -8.38 -1.61 -5.93
N GLU A 105 -7.64 -1.00 -6.84
CA GLU A 105 -6.19 -0.91 -6.84
C GLU A 105 -5.80 0.57 -6.98
N TYR A 106 -4.95 1.05 -6.08
CA TYR A 106 -4.65 2.49 -5.94
C TYR A 106 -3.17 2.74 -5.69
N ASP A 107 -2.66 3.82 -6.26
CA ASP A 107 -1.31 4.32 -5.99
C ASP A 107 -1.36 5.63 -5.20
N VAL A 108 -0.59 5.70 -4.12
CA VAL A 108 -0.37 6.90 -3.32
C VAL A 108 1.04 7.42 -3.63
N THR A 109 1.10 8.55 -4.32
CA THR A 109 2.36 9.12 -4.84
C THR A 109 2.86 10.33 -4.06
N ASP A 110 1.99 11.00 -3.31
CA ASP A 110 2.32 12.23 -2.56
C ASP A 110 3.00 11.91 -1.22
N ILE A 111 4.16 11.25 -1.31
CA ILE A 111 4.90 10.75 -0.16
C ILE A 111 6.26 11.42 -0.07
N TYR A 112 6.57 11.99 1.09
CA TYR A 112 7.88 12.56 1.33
C TYR A 112 8.89 11.47 1.72
N PRO A 113 10.08 11.43 1.07
CA PRO A 113 11.13 10.51 1.46
C PRO A 113 11.72 10.88 2.82
N LEU A 114 12.53 9.97 3.37
CA LEU A 114 13.27 10.22 4.61
C LEU A 114 14.02 11.57 4.56
N SER A 115 13.71 12.43 5.50
CA SER A 115 14.42 13.67 5.80
C SER A 115 15.83 13.37 6.31
N LYS A 116 16.66 14.41 6.40
CA LYS A 116 18.04 14.27 6.93
C LYS A 116 18.04 13.79 8.38
N ALA A 117 17.17 14.36 9.22
CA ALA A 117 17.07 14.00 10.63
C ALA A 117 16.61 12.55 10.84
N GLU A 118 15.66 12.07 10.02
CA GLU A 118 15.20 10.67 10.09
C GLU A 118 16.33 9.71 9.68
N LYS A 119 17.11 10.03 8.63
CA LYS A 119 18.21 9.18 8.12
C LYS A 119 19.30 8.89 9.16
N GLU A 120 19.57 9.83 10.07
CA GLU A 120 20.62 9.68 11.09
C GLU A 120 20.34 8.52 12.05
N LYS A 121 19.06 8.29 12.37
CA LYS A 121 18.62 7.22 13.29
C LYS A 121 18.06 6.00 12.56
N TRP A 122 17.87 6.13 11.24
CA TRP A 122 17.18 5.15 10.41
C TRP A 122 17.85 3.79 10.39
N ASN A 123 19.17 3.76 10.17
CA ASN A 123 19.91 2.51 10.07
C ASN A 123 19.78 1.69 11.36
N ASP A 124 19.94 2.33 12.52
CA ASP A 124 19.85 1.65 13.81
C ASP A 124 18.43 1.15 14.07
N MET A 125 17.42 1.95 13.74
CA MET A 125 16.02 1.55 13.90
C MET A 125 15.68 0.30 13.08
N ILE A 126 16.05 0.28 11.80
CA ILE A 126 15.79 -0.87 10.91
C ILE A 126 16.59 -2.11 11.33
N ASN A 127 17.87 -1.93 11.71
CA ASN A 127 18.71 -3.06 12.12
C ASN A 127 18.20 -3.70 13.42
N ASN A 128 17.70 -2.90 14.36
CA ASN A 128 17.23 -3.37 15.67
C ASN A 128 15.77 -3.84 15.67
N ASP A 129 14.99 -3.61 14.61
CA ASP A 129 13.64 -4.15 14.52
C ASP A 129 13.68 -5.67 14.27
N SER A 130 13.13 -6.42 15.22
CA SER A 130 13.04 -7.89 15.17
C SER A 130 11.85 -8.40 14.35
N THR A 131 10.92 -7.54 13.97
CA THR A 131 9.74 -7.87 13.16
C THR A 131 10.04 -7.89 11.66
N LEU A 132 11.15 -7.28 11.24
CA LEU A 132 11.61 -7.24 9.86
C LEU A 132 12.50 -8.44 9.54
N THR A 133 12.24 -9.07 8.40
CA THR A 133 13.15 -10.05 7.81
C THR A 133 14.43 -9.38 7.30
N GLN A 134 15.50 -10.15 7.12
CA GLN A 134 16.76 -9.61 6.58
C GLN A 134 16.57 -8.97 5.20
N ASP A 135 15.80 -9.60 4.33
CA ASP A 135 15.49 -9.08 3.00
C ASP A 135 14.79 -7.73 3.04
N GLU A 136 13.84 -7.54 3.98
CA GLU A 136 13.15 -6.27 4.15
C GLU A 136 14.08 -5.19 4.69
N LYS A 137 14.97 -5.54 5.62
CA LYS A 137 16.01 -4.62 6.09
C LYS A 137 16.87 -4.18 4.92
N ASP A 138 17.28 -5.10 4.05
CA ASP A 138 18.15 -4.78 2.93
C ASP A 138 17.47 -3.90 1.88
N TYR A 139 16.18 -4.09 1.60
CA TYR A 139 15.41 -3.16 0.76
C TYR A 139 15.23 -1.79 1.42
N LEU A 140 14.85 -1.74 2.71
CA LEU A 140 14.61 -0.49 3.44
C LEU A 140 15.89 0.32 3.63
N LEU A 141 17.05 -0.34 3.77
CA LEU A 141 18.36 0.30 3.86
C LEU A 141 18.97 0.63 2.50
N GLY A 142 18.39 0.12 1.41
CA GLY A 142 18.94 0.25 0.06
C GLY A 142 20.23 -0.55 -0.16
N ASN A 143 20.45 -1.60 0.65
CA ASN A 143 21.58 -2.52 0.51
C ASN A 143 21.33 -3.53 -0.62
N LYS A 144 20.05 -3.82 -0.91
CA LYS A 144 19.66 -4.72 -1.98
C LYS A 144 19.78 -3.99 -3.33
N VAL A 145 20.82 -4.34 -4.06
CA VAL A 145 21.07 -3.90 -5.44
C VAL A 145 21.11 -5.18 -6.27
N ASP A 146 20.11 -5.34 -7.14
CA ASP A 146 20.16 -6.32 -8.22
C ASP A 146 20.68 -5.65 -9.49
#